data_AF-A0A523XMS3-F1
#
_entry.id   AF-A0A523XMS3-F1
#
_cell.length_a   1.000
_cell.length_b   1.000
_cell.length_c   1.000
_cell.angle_alpha   90.00
_cell.angle_beta   90.00
_cell.angle_gamma   90.00
#
_symmetry.space_group_name_H-M   'P 1'
#
loop_
_entity.id
_entity.type
_entity.pdbx_description
1 polymer ?
#
loop_
_entity_poly.entity_id
_entity_poly.type
_entity_poly.pdbx_seq_one_letter_code
_entity_poly.pdbx_strand_id
1 'polypeptide(L)'
;GSCVVFENGVPQKKLYRRFRIRKTYTKPNDYAMMEEVIDRRYSSETLKSDPRPDLLIIDGGKGQLNIAIKVLKKLEIPVPVVSIAKKNEEIYVEWSDESIEFEQKSPVLKLVQNVRDEAHRFAINYHKVLRLRSIQDSIFEKIKGIGKIKVQKLMLEYGTIEEIAKAEVEDLKKLLSVNEVIVNQILSLAQKSLHKSPYEN
;
A
#
# COMPACT_ATOMS: atom_id res chain seq x y z
N GLY A 1 1.87 1.72 -4.11
CA GLY A 1 2.43 2.92 -3.47
C GLY A 1 1.33 3.88 -3.07
N SER A 2 1.59 4.70 -2.08
CA SER A 2 0.74 5.81 -1.63
C SER A 2 1.61 7.04 -1.41
N CYS A 3 1.07 8.21 -1.72
CA CYS A 3 1.73 9.49 -1.53
C CYS A 3 0.75 10.43 -0.83
N VAL A 4 1.21 11.04 0.25
CA VAL A 4 0.49 12.09 0.99
C VAL A 4 1.25 13.39 0.79
N VAL A 5 0.53 14.51 0.91
CA VAL A 5 1.09 15.84 0.69
C VAL A 5 0.77 16.68 1.92
N PHE A 6 1.76 17.44 2.36
CA PHE A 6 1.63 18.41 3.44
C PHE A 6 2.01 19.78 2.91
N GLU A 7 1.22 20.79 3.27
CA GLU A 7 1.53 22.20 3.00
C GLU A 7 1.50 22.93 4.34
N ASN A 8 2.53 23.72 4.64
CA ASN A 8 2.67 24.45 5.91
C ASN A 8 2.47 23.54 7.14
N GLY A 9 2.97 22.30 7.07
CA GLY A 9 2.86 21.31 8.14
C GLY A 9 1.47 20.66 8.30
N VAL A 10 0.52 20.96 7.41
CA VAL A 10 -0.85 20.43 7.48
C VAL A 10 -1.13 19.48 6.30
N PRO A 11 -1.79 18.32 6.52
CA PRO A 11 -2.06 17.39 5.44
C PRO A 11 -3.07 17.92 4.40
N GLN A 12 -2.68 17.93 3.13
CA GLN A 12 -3.49 18.35 1.98
C GLN A 12 -4.13 17.15 1.28
N LYS A 13 -5.22 16.65 1.88
CA LYS A 13 -5.89 15.41 1.45
C LYS A 13 -6.32 15.40 -0.03
N LYS A 14 -6.61 16.56 -0.63
CA LYS A 14 -6.99 16.69 -2.06
C LYS A 14 -5.83 16.30 -3.01
N LEU A 15 -4.59 16.46 -2.54
CA LEU A 15 -3.38 16.17 -3.29
C LEU A 15 -2.84 14.75 -3.05
N TYR A 16 -3.54 13.94 -2.25
CA TYR A 16 -3.12 12.56 -2.01
C TYR A 16 -3.26 11.72 -3.28
N ARG A 17 -2.33 10.78 -3.47
CA ARG A 17 -2.31 9.89 -4.64
C ARG A 17 -2.08 8.44 -4.23
N ARG A 18 -2.78 7.54 -4.92
CA ARG A 18 -2.63 6.09 -4.78
C ARG A 18 -2.14 5.52 -6.10
N PHE A 19 -1.11 4.69 -6.01
CA PHE A 19 -0.49 4.05 -7.15
C PHE A 19 -0.67 2.55 -7.02
N ARG A 20 -1.60 2.00 -7.80
CA ARG A 20 -1.61 0.57 -8.09
C ARG A 20 -0.39 0.28 -8.93
N ILE A 21 0.53 -0.52 -8.37
CA ILE A 21 1.71 -1.02 -9.07
C ILE A 21 1.22 -1.94 -10.19
N ARG A 22 1.66 -1.68 -11.42
CA ARG A 22 1.20 -2.41 -12.60
C ARG A 22 2.09 -3.60 -12.92
N LYS A 23 3.38 -3.49 -12.63
CA LYS A 23 4.35 -4.54 -12.91
C LYS A 23 4.26 -5.62 -11.82
N THR A 24 3.98 -6.84 -12.25
CA THR A 24 4.07 -8.03 -11.38
C THR A 24 5.51 -8.54 -11.44
N TYR A 25 6.16 -8.61 -10.29
CA TYR A 25 7.51 -9.17 -10.17
C TYR A 25 7.42 -10.54 -9.51
N THR A 26 8.25 -11.49 -9.95
CA THR A 26 8.37 -12.82 -9.34
C THR A 26 8.91 -12.77 -7.91
N LYS A 27 9.59 -11.68 -7.54
CA LYS A 27 10.02 -11.34 -6.17
C LYS A 27 9.70 -9.87 -5.88
N PRO A 28 9.44 -9.47 -4.61
CA PRO A 28 9.29 -8.06 -4.25
C PRO A 28 10.46 -7.23 -4.78
N ASN A 29 10.17 -6.21 -5.58
CA ASN A 29 11.16 -5.35 -6.20
C ASN A 29 10.87 -3.89 -5.85
N ASP A 30 11.31 -3.49 -4.67
CA ASP A 30 11.10 -2.14 -4.12
C ASP A 30 11.68 -1.07 -5.05
N TYR A 31 12.80 -1.35 -5.73
CA TYR A 31 13.39 -0.44 -6.72
C TYR A 31 12.40 -0.11 -7.82
N ALA A 32 11.88 -1.15 -8.47
CA ALA A 32 11.04 -0.98 -9.64
C ALA A 32 9.62 -0.51 -9.26
N MET A 33 9.16 -0.79 -8.03
CA MET A 33 7.94 -0.20 -7.47
C MET A 33 8.09 1.30 -7.19
N MET A 34 9.22 1.71 -6.61
CA MET A 34 9.52 3.12 -6.32
C MET A 34 9.72 3.92 -7.61
N GLU A 35 10.42 3.35 -8.59
CA GLU A 35 10.57 3.91 -9.92
C GLU A 35 9.21 4.19 -10.57
N GLU A 36 8.30 3.20 -10.57
CA GLU A 36 6.95 3.38 -11.14
C GLU A 36 6.17 4.50 -10.42
N VAL A 37 6.29 4.62 -9.10
CA VAL A 37 5.57 5.64 -8.32
C VAL A 37 6.12 7.04 -8.62
N ILE A 38 7.44 7.23 -8.55
CA ILE A 38 8.09 8.54 -8.76
C ILE A 38 7.89 9.00 -10.20
N ASP A 39 8.10 8.12 -11.19
CA ASP A 39 7.90 8.42 -12.61
C ASP A 39 6.47 8.91 -12.89
N ARG A 40 5.46 8.20 -12.40
CA ARG A 40 4.05 8.60 -12.59
C ARG A 40 3.69 9.86 -11.81
N ARG A 41 4.26 10.06 -10.62
CA ARG A 41 3.97 11.22 -9.76
C ARG A 41 4.53 12.52 -10.34
N TYR A 42 5.68 12.44 -10.99
CA TYR A 42 6.43 13.59 -11.49
C TYR A 42 6.51 13.66 -13.01
N SER A 43 5.74 12.82 -13.72
CA SER A 43 5.57 13.00 -15.17
C SER A 43 5.12 14.42 -15.49
N SER A 44 5.55 14.94 -16.64
CA SER A 44 5.26 16.33 -17.06
C SER A 44 3.76 16.66 -17.07
N GLU A 45 2.91 15.67 -17.34
CA GLU A 45 1.46 15.84 -17.31
C GLU A 45 0.94 16.01 -15.88
N THR A 46 1.39 15.17 -14.94
CA THR A 46 0.99 15.26 -13.53
C THR A 46 1.43 16.60 -12.93
N LEU A 47 2.65 17.06 -13.26
CA LEU A 47 3.22 18.30 -12.73
C LEU A 47 2.41 19.56 -13.08
N LYS A 48 1.59 19.55 -14.13
CA LYS A 48 0.70 20.68 -14.47
C LYS A 48 -0.39 20.93 -13.42
N SER A 49 -0.84 19.86 -12.77
CA SER A 49 -1.98 19.87 -11.83
C SER A 49 -1.56 19.57 -10.39
N ASP A 50 -0.35 19.07 -10.20
CA ASP A 50 0.13 18.56 -8.92
C ASP A 50 1.63 18.88 -8.79
N PRO A 51 1.95 20.09 -8.32
CA PRO A 51 3.29 20.66 -8.42
C PRO A 51 4.32 19.84 -7.64
N ARG A 52 5.57 20.01 -8.05
CA ARG A 52 6.75 19.41 -7.42
C ARG A 52 6.85 19.89 -5.96
N PRO A 53 7.11 18.99 -4.98
CA PRO A 53 7.27 19.38 -3.60
C PRO A 53 8.64 20.01 -3.35
N ASP A 54 8.75 20.75 -2.24
CA ASP A 54 10.03 21.28 -1.75
C ASP A 54 10.91 20.18 -1.13
N LEU A 55 10.30 19.10 -0.64
CA LEU A 55 10.97 17.96 -0.03
C LEU A 55 10.16 16.68 -0.28
N LEU A 56 10.85 15.61 -0.71
CA LEU A 56 10.29 14.26 -0.75
C LEU A 56 10.75 13.46 0.47
N ILE A 57 9.80 12.89 1.21
CA ILE A 57 10.08 12.00 2.34
C ILE A 57 9.71 10.58 1.94
N ILE A 58 10.68 9.67 2.06
CA ILE A 58 10.51 8.24 1.81
C ILE A 58 10.37 7.51 3.14
N ASP A 59 9.33 6.69 3.24
CA ASP A 59 9.17 5.76 4.35
C ASP A 59 10.09 4.55 4.14
N GLY A 60 11.19 4.50 4.87
CA GLY A 60 12.24 3.50 4.68
C GLY A 60 13.62 3.97 5.15
N GLY A 61 14.56 3.03 5.20
CA GLY A 61 15.94 3.34 5.57
C GLY A 61 16.80 3.79 4.39
N LYS A 62 18.12 3.79 4.61
CA LYS A 62 19.14 4.20 3.63
C LYS A 62 19.02 3.48 2.27
N GLY A 63 18.62 2.21 2.27
CA GLY A 63 18.39 1.45 1.03
C GLY A 63 17.31 2.10 0.15
N GLN A 64 16.15 2.39 0.73
CA GLN A 64 15.03 3.05 0.05
C GLN A 64 15.38 4.48 -0.39
N LEU A 65 16.13 5.23 0.44
CA LEU A 65 16.64 6.56 0.06
C LEU A 65 17.50 6.50 -1.21
N ASN A 66 18.47 5.59 -1.25
CA ASN A 66 19.39 5.43 -2.37
C ASN A 66 18.66 5.05 -3.68
N ILE A 67 17.57 4.27 -3.56
CA ILE A 67 16.70 3.96 -4.69
C ILE A 67 16.01 5.23 -5.18
N ALA A 68 15.39 6.00 -4.29
CA ALA A 68 14.69 7.23 -4.63
C ALA A 68 15.63 8.24 -5.32
N ILE A 69 16.83 8.43 -4.79
CA ILE A 69 17.86 9.30 -5.37
C ILE A 69 18.21 8.87 -6.79
N LYS A 70 18.47 7.57 -7.01
CA LYS A 70 18.79 7.03 -8.35
C LYS A 70 17.66 7.28 -9.34
N VAL A 71 16.42 7.07 -8.92
CA VAL A 71 15.23 7.30 -9.77
C VAL A 71 15.06 8.78 -10.08
N LEU A 72 15.13 9.66 -9.08
CA LEU A 72 15.01 11.12 -9.28
C LEU A 72 16.10 11.65 -10.21
N LYS A 73 17.34 11.20 -10.05
CA LYS A 73 18.46 11.54 -10.96
C LYS A 73 18.22 11.05 -12.38
N LYS A 74 17.79 9.80 -12.55
CA LYS A 74 17.46 9.22 -13.86
C LYS A 74 16.37 10.01 -14.59
N LEU A 75 15.39 10.51 -13.85
CA LEU A 75 14.27 11.29 -14.38
C LEU A 75 14.55 12.81 -14.44
N GLU A 76 15.74 13.24 -14.03
CA GLU A 76 16.16 14.65 -13.97
C GLU A 76 15.19 15.53 -13.17
N ILE A 77 14.64 14.99 -12.07
CA ILE A 77 13.71 15.71 -11.19
C ILE A 77 14.50 16.33 -10.02
N PRO A 78 14.66 17.67 -9.97
CA PRO A 78 15.43 18.32 -8.92
C PRO A 78 14.58 18.47 -7.65
N VAL A 79 14.52 17.43 -6.82
CA VAL A 79 13.81 17.45 -5.53
C VAL A 79 14.72 16.90 -4.43
N PRO A 80 14.94 17.64 -3.33
CA PRO A 80 15.59 17.11 -2.15
C PRO A 80 14.81 15.91 -1.61
N VAL A 81 15.52 14.83 -1.28
CA VAL A 81 14.91 13.61 -0.76
C VAL A 81 15.57 13.18 0.54
N VAL A 82 14.74 12.79 1.49
CA VAL A 82 15.15 12.21 2.77
C VAL A 82 14.34 10.94 3.03
N SER A 83 14.82 10.09 3.93
CA SER A 83 14.03 8.94 4.39
C SER A 83 13.99 8.84 5.90
N ILE A 84 12.94 8.22 6.43
CA ILE A 84 12.77 7.98 7.87
C ILE A 84 12.66 6.47 8.14
N ALA A 85 13.55 5.96 8.99
CA ALA A 85 13.57 4.55 9.38
C ALA A 85 12.72 4.30 10.63
N LYS A 86 11.84 3.30 10.58
CA LYS A 86 10.84 3.02 11.62
C LYS A 86 11.40 2.66 13.00
N LYS A 87 12.59 2.07 13.09
CA LYS A 87 13.09 1.51 14.36
C LYS A 87 13.52 2.59 15.36
N ASN A 88 14.28 3.57 14.88
CA ASN A 88 14.90 4.62 15.71
C ASN A 88 14.47 6.03 15.30
N GLU A 89 13.56 6.16 14.32
CA GLU A 89 13.14 7.46 13.76
C GLU A 89 14.31 8.30 13.20
N GLU A 90 15.38 7.60 12.81
CA GLU A 90 16.56 8.14 12.16
C GLU A 90 16.21 8.71 10.79
N ILE A 91 16.70 9.92 10.51
CA ILE A 91 16.54 10.57 9.21
C ILE A 91 17.81 10.37 8.38
N TYR A 92 17.66 9.79 7.19
CA TYR A 92 18.74 9.63 6.23
C TYR A 92 18.66 10.72 5.17
N VAL A 93 19.82 11.24 4.77
CA VAL A 93 19.97 12.34 3.81
C VAL A 93 20.97 11.98 2.72
N GLU A 94 20.90 12.63 1.56
CA GLU A 94 21.76 12.31 0.41
C GLU A 94 23.24 12.63 0.64
N TRP A 95 23.54 13.66 1.43
CA TRP A 95 24.91 14.18 1.59
C TRP A 95 25.68 13.57 2.77
N SER A 96 25.11 12.58 3.46
CA SER A 96 25.72 11.95 4.63
C SER A 96 25.50 10.45 4.60
N ASP A 97 26.55 9.70 4.95
CA ASP A 97 26.43 8.26 5.18
C ASP A 97 25.82 7.92 6.55
N GLU A 98 25.89 8.85 7.49
CA GLU A 98 25.32 8.76 8.83
C GLU A 98 23.89 9.31 8.84
N SER A 99 23.04 8.71 9.68
CA SER A 99 21.71 9.23 9.97
C SER A 99 21.79 10.46 10.87
N ILE A 100 20.81 11.35 10.69
CA ILE A 100 20.56 12.46 11.60
C ILE A 100 19.59 11.98 12.67
N GLU A 101 20.03 12.03 13.92
CA GLU A 101 19.19 11.82 15.09
C GLU A 101 18.68 13.16 15.61
N PHE A 102 17.39 13.20 15.94
CA PHE A 102 16.77 14.36 16.58
C PHE A 102 16.37 13.99 18.00
N GLU A 103 16.37 14.98 18.90
CA GLU A 103 15.75 14.82 20.20
C GLU A 103 14.28 14.41 20.04
N GLN A 104 13.80 13.51 20.90
CA GLN A 104 12.43 12.97 20.81
C GLN A 104 11.32 14.02 20.89
N LYS A 105 11.61 15.18 21.48
CA LYS A 105 10.65 16.30 21.59
C LYS A 105 10.77 17.31 20.45
N SER A 106 11.74 17.14 19.55
CA SER A 106 12.01 18.03 18.42
C SER A 106 10.75 18.24 17.57
N PRO A 107 10.36 19.50 17.29
CA PRO A 107 9.28 19.79 16.37
C PRO A 107 9.51 19.23 14.96
N VAL A 108 10.78 19.16 14.52
CA VAL A 108 11.15 18.60 13.21
C VAL A 108 10.82 17.12 13.16
N LEU A 109 11.25 16.36 14.17
CA LEU A 109 11.00 14.92 14.26
C LEU A 109 9.49 14.63 14.27
N LYS A 110 8.73 15.38 15.07
CA LYS A 110 7.26 15.26 15.14
C LYS A 110 6.60 15.52 13.79
N LEU A 111 7.06 16.51 13.03
CA LEU A 111 6.52 16.78 11.70
C LEU A 111 6.79 15.62 10.74
N VAL A 112 8.02 15.10 10.70
CA VAL A 112 8.38 13.97 9.81
C VAL A 112 7.62 12.70 10.20
N GLN A 113 7.48 12.44 11.51
CA GLN A 113 6.64 11.36 12.04
C GLN A 113 5.18 11.51 11.60
N ASN A 114 4.59 12.70 11.74
CA ASN A 114 3.22 12.96 11.31
C ASN A 114 3.02 12.70 9.81
N VAL A 115 3.99 13.09 8.98
CA VAL A 115 3.95 12.80 7.53
C VAL A 115 4.00 11.30 7.27
N ARG A 116 4.92 10.58 7.92
CA ARG A 116 5.06 9.12 7.79
C ARG A 116 3.81 8.39 8.25
N ASP A 117 3.30 8.73 9.42
CA ASP A 117 2.14 8.06 10.02
C ASP A 117 0.89 8.29 9.17
N GLU A 118 0.73 9.49 8.59
CA GLU A 118 -0.34 9.78 7.64
C GLU A 118 -0.16 8.99 6.32
N ALA A 119 1.07 8.83 5.84
CA ALA A 119 1.38 8.00 4.67
C ALA A 119 1.05 6.53 4.93
N HIS A 120 1.44 6.00 6.09
CA HIS A 120 1.10 4.64 6.56
C HIS A 120 -0.41 4.45 6.65
N ARG A 121 -1.12 5.37 7.32
CA ARG A 121 -2.58 5.35 7.45
C ARG A 121 -3.27 5.32 6.08
N PHE A 122 -2.78 6.13 5.14
CA PHE A 122 -3.34 6.20 3.80
C PHE A 122 -3.05 4.94 2.97
N ALA A 123 -1.88 4.33 3.16
CA ALA A 123 -1.46 3.08 2.55
C ALA A 123 -2.30 1.88 3.03
N ILE A 124 -2.44 1.70 4.35
CA ILE A 124 -3.11 0.54 4.97
C ILE A 124 -4.53 0.40 4.43
N ASN A 125 -5.30 1.50 4.42
CA ASN A 125 -6.66 1.50 3.89
C ASN A 125 -6.72 1.13 2.40
N TYR A 126 -5.72 1.56 1.62
CA TYR A 126 -5.67 1.25 0.19
C TYR A 126 -5.31 -0.21 -0.07
N HIS A 127 -4.31 -0.74 0.64
CA HIS A 127 -3.90 -2.14 0.52
C HIS A 127 -5.01 -3.08 0.97
N LYS A 128 -5.77 -2.73 2.01
CA LYS A 128 -7.00 -3.44 2.38
C LYS A 128 -7.95 -3.48 1.19
N VAL A 129 -8.35 -2.33 0.64
CA VAL A 129 -9.29 -2.25 -0.50
C VAL A 129 -8.79 -2.98 -1.76
N LEU A 130 -7.51 -2.86 -2.11
CA LEU A 130 -6.93 -3.56 -3.26
C LEU A 130 -6.90 -5.07 -3.06
N ARG A 131 -6.53 -5.53 -1.86
CA ARG A 131 -6.58 -6.95 -1.50
C ARG A 131 -8.00 -7.47 -1.59
N LEU A 132 -8.99 -6.72 -1.07
CA LEU A 132 -10.40 -7.07 -1.21
C LEU A 132 -10.75 -7.27 -2.69
N ARG A 133 -10.51 -6.26 -3.54
CA ARG A 133 -10.81 -6.31 -4.99
C ARG A 133 -10.14 -7.46 -5.72
N SER A 134 -8.85 -7.69 -5.48
CA SER A 134 -8.09 -8.78 -6.11
C SER A 134 -8.67 -10.16 -5.73
N ILE A 135 -9.15 -10.32 -4.50
CA ILE A 135 -9.79 -11.56 -4.05
C ILE A 135 -11.17 -11.72 -4.70
N GLN A 136 -11.95 -10.63 -4.82
CA GLN A 136 -13.26 -10.68 -5.48
C GLN A 136 -13.13 -11.12 -6.94
N ASP A 137 -12.25 -10.46 -7.69
CA ASP A 137 -12.10 -10.65 -9.13
C ASP A 137 -11.49 -12.01 -9.49
N SER A 138 -10.81 -12.71 -8.57
CA SER A 138 -10.05 -13.93 -8.89
C SER A 138 -10.64 -15.24 -8.34
N ILE A 139 -11.24 -15.22 -7.15
CA ILE A 139 -11.62 -16.45 -6.42
C ILE A 139 -13.12 -16.68 -6.44
N PHE A 140 -13.92 -15.68 -6.03
CA PHE A 140 -15.35 -15.88 -5.80
C PHE A 140 -16.25 -15.54 -6.99
N GLU A 141 -15.76 -14.80 -7.99
CA GLU A 141 -16.52 -14.51 -9.23
C GLU A 141 -16.93 -15.77 -10.01
N LYS A 142 -16.20 -16.88 -9.83
CA LYS A 142 -16.53 -18.17 -10.47
C LYS A 142 -17.72 -18.89 -9.83
N ILE A 143 -18.15 -18.48 -8.63
CA ILE A 143 -19.29 -19.08 -7.94
C ILE A 143 -20.58 -18.51 -8.51
N LYS A 144 -21.33 -19.33 -9.25
CA LYS A 144 -22.66 -18.96 -9.76
C LYS A 144 -23.60 -18.67 -8.58
N GLY A 145 -24.10 -17.44 -8.49
CA GLY A 145 -24.97 -16.99 -7.39
C GLY A 145 -24.29 -16.11 -6.33
N ILE A 146 -22.99 -15.87 -6.43
CA ILE A 146 -22.23 -14.91 -5.63
C ILE A 146 -21.81 -13.73 -6.53
N GLY A 147 -22.54 -12.63 -6.43
CA GLY A 147 -22.19 -11.37 -7.10
C GLY A 147 -21.27 -10.50 -6.23
N LYS A 148 -20.72 -9.44 -6.84
CA LYS A 148 -19.77 -8.49 -6.20
C LYS A 148 -20.24 -7.98 -4.83
N ILE A 149 -21.53 -7.73 -4.65
CA ILE A 149 -22.10 -7.24 -3.38
C ILE A 149 -21.91 -8.26 -2.24
N LYS A 150 -22.20 -9.55 -2.49
CA LYS A 150 -22.05 -10.61 -1.48
C LYS A 150 -20.58 -10.85 -1.15
N VAL A 151 -19.70 -10.78 -2.15
CA VAL A 151 -18.25 -10.85 -1.91
C VAL A 151 -17.75 -9.66 -1.09
N GLN A 152 -18.27 -8.44 -1.33
CA GLN A 152 -17.91 -7.27 -0.52
C GLN A 152 -18.33 -7.47 0.93
N LYS A 153 -19.53 -7.99 1.17
CA LYS A 153 -20.03 -8.29 2.52
C LYS A 153 -19.16 -9.32 3.24
N LEU A 154 -18.81 -10.41 2.56
CA LEU A 154 -17.90 -11.44 3.08
C LEU A 154 -16.55 -10.84 3.49
N MET A 155 -15.97 -10.02 2.62
CA MET A 155 -14.68 -9.38 2.85
C MET A 155 -14.71 -8.31 3.95
N LEU A 156 -15.84 -7.61 4.13
CA LEU A 156 -16.01 -6.62 5.18
C LEU A 156 -16.08 -7.28 6.57
N GLU A 157 -16.78 -8.40 6.67
CA GLU A 157 -16.97 -9.15 7.91
C GLU A 157 -15.68 -9.87 8.32
N TYR A 158 -15.13 -10.69 7.42
CA TYR A 158 -14.03 -11.58 7.75
C TYR A 158 -12.65 -11.04 7.41
N GLY A 159 -12.51 -9.99 6.60
CA GLY A 159 -11.22 -9.31 6.35
C GLY A 159 -10.21 -10.06 5.47
N THR A 160 -9.95 -11.35 5.70
CA THR A 160 -8.93 -12.17 5.03
C THR A 160 -9.48 -13.50 4.51
N ILE A 161 -8.78 -14.15 3.55
CA ILE A 161 -9.18 -15.47 3.04
C ILE A 161 -9.03 -16.52 4.15
N GLU A 162 -8.01 -16.37 4.98
CA GLU A 162 -7.72 -17.20 6.14
C GLU A 162 -8.88 -17.21 7.14
N GLU A 163 -9.43 -16.03 7.44
CA GLU A 163 -10.60 -15.88 8.32
C GLU A 163 -11.86 -16.44 7.65
N ILE A 164 -12.05 -16.23 6.35
CA ILE A 164 -13.16 -16.83 5.60
C ILE A 164 -13.07 -18.36 5.62
N ALA A 165 -11.88 -18.94 5.45
CA ALA A 165 -11.68 -20.40 5.42
C ALA A 165 -11.94 -21.07 6.79
N LYS A 166 -11.90 -20.30 7.88
CA LYS A 166 -12.18 -20.73 9.25
C LYS A 166 -13.60 -20.40 9.71
N ALA A 167 -14.38 -19.71 8.90
CA ALA A 167 -15.73 -19.29 9.26
C ALA A 167 -16.68 -20.48 9.35
N GLU A 168 -17.61 -20.42 10.30
CA GLU A 168 -18.65 -21.42 10.44
C GLU A 168 -19.66 -21.33 9.28
N VAL A 169 -20.14 -22.51 8.84
CA VAL A 169 -21.09 -22.61 7.72
C VAL A 169 -22.36 -21.81 7.99
N GLU A 170 -22.85 -21.85 9.23
CA GLU A 170 -24.09 -21.19 9.62
C GLU A 170 -23.97 -19.66 9.62
N ASP A 171 -22.80 -19.12 10.01
CA ASP A 171 -22.55 -17.69 9.99
C ASP A 171 -22.48 -17.16 8.56
N LEU A 172 -21.83 -17.91 7.66
CA LEU A 172 -21.77 -17.58 6.23
C LEU A 172 -23.15 -17.65 5.56
N LYS A 173 -23.98 -18.65 5.90
CA LYS A 173 -25.36 -18.77 5.39
C LYS A 173 -26.19 -17.55 5.79
N LYS A 174 -26.13 -17.15 7.07
CA LYS A 174 -26.83 -15.98 7.61
C LYS A 174 -26.33 -14.68 6.98
N LEU A 175 -25.02 -14.49 6.93
CA LEU A 175 -24.41 -13.27 6.41
C LEU A 175 -24.78 -13.03 4.94
N LEU A 176 -24.69 -14.05 4.10
CA LEU A 176 -24.83 -13.92 2.64
C LEU A 176 -26.24 -14.21 2.13
N SER A 177 -27.10 -14.77 2.97
CA SER A 177 -28.44 -15.25 2.59
C SER A 177 -28.35 -16.15 1.36
N VAL A 178 -27.58 -17.23 1.49
CA VAL A 178 -27.34 -18.25 0.44
C VAL A 178 -27.53 -19.65 1.00
N ASN A 179 -27.71 -20.61 0.10
CA ASN A 179 -27.79 -22.02 0.50
C ASN A 179 -26.40 -22.55 0.92
N GLU A 180 -26.43 -23.71 1.57
CA GLU A 180 -25.23 -24.37 2.07
C GLU A 180 -24.27 -24.79 0.96
N VAL A 181 -24.79 -25.13 -0.21
CA VAL A 181 -23.98 -25.50 -1.39
C VAL A 181 -23.04 -24.36 -1.77
N ILE A 182 -23.55 -23.13 -1.81
CA ILE A 182 -22.74 -21.94 -2.10
C ILE A 182 -21.72 -21.69 -0.99
N VAL A 183 -22.10 -21.86 0.29
CA VAL A 183 -21.17 -21.69 1.41
C VAL A 183 -20.02 -22.69 1.36
N ASN A 184 -20.31 -23.96 1.08
CA ASN A 184 -19.28 -24.99 0.94
C ASN A 184 -18.35 -24.71 -0.24
N GLN A 185 -18.86 -24.13 -1.33
CA GLN A 185 -18.02 -23.67 -2.45
C GLN A 185 -17.11 -22.50 -2.05
N ILE A 186 -17.61 -21.54 -1.27
CA ILE A 186 -16.80 -20.43 -0.73
C ILE A 186 -15.67 -20.98 0.14
N LEU A 187 -15.99 -21.83 1.12
CA LEU A 187 -15.02 -22.43 2.04
C LEU A 187 -13.97 -23.27 1.29
N SER A 188 -14.41 -24.11 0.35
CA SER A 188 -13.51 -24.92 -0.47
C SER A 188 -12.54 -24.08 -1.30
N LEU A 189 -13.03 -23.00 -1.92
CA LEU A 189 -12.17 -22.10 -2.70
C LEU A 189 -11.23 -21.27 -1.82
N ALA A 190 -11.69 -20.85 -0.63
CA ALA A 190 -10.86 -20.19 0.35
C ALA A 190 -9.70 -21.10 0.81
N GLN A 191 -10.01 -22.33 1.21
CA GLN A 191 -9.01 -23.33 1.62
C GLN A 191 -8.02 -23.67 0.50
N LYS A 192 -8.49 -23.90 -0.73
CA LYS A 192 -7.61 -24.14 -1.89
C LYS A 192 -6.68 -22.97 -2.18
N SER A 193 -7.11 -21.74 -1.91
CA SER A 193 -6.29 -20.55 -2.10
C SER A 193 -5.19 -20.43 -1.03
N LEU A 194 -5.39 -21.00 0.16
CA LEU A 194 -4.37 -21.10 1.21
C LEU A 194 -3.28 -22.12 0.86
N HIS A 195 -3.65 -23.22 0.19
CA HIS A 195 -2.71 -24.26 -0.23
C HIS A 195 -1.93 -23.90 -1.50
N LYS A 196 -2.39 -22.94 -2.31
CA LYS A 196 -1.59 -22.32 -3.38
C LYS A 196 -0.61 -21.31 -2.79
N SER A 197 0.34 -21.82 -2.03
CA SER A 197 1.55 -21.08 -1.71
C SER A 197 2.30 -20.78 -3.04
N PRO A 198 2.80 -19.55 -3.28
CA PRO A 198 3.58 -19.22 -4.47
C PRO A 198 4.95 -19.93 -4.54
N TYR A 199 5.16 -20.95 -3.70
CA TYR A 199 6.38 -21.77 -3.63
C TYR A 199 6.20 -23.20 -4.18
N GLU A 200 5.02 -23.56 -4.71
CA GLU A 200 4.79 -24.84 -5.38
C GLU A 200 4.28 -24.62 -6.81
N ASN A 201 5.23 -24.40 -7.72
CA ASN A 201 5.32 -24.85 -9.12
C ASN A 201 6.39 -24.03 -9.85
#